data_AF-A0A8J5DYJ0-F1
#
_entry.id   AF-A0A8J5DYJ0-F1
#
_cell.length_a   1.000
_cell.length_b   1.000
_cell.length_c   1.000
_cell.angle_alpha   90.00
_cell.angle_beta   90.00
_cell.angle_gamma   90.00
#
_symmetry.space_group_name_H-M   'P 1'
#
loop_
_entity.id
_entity.type
_entity.pdbx_description
1 polymer ?
#
loop_
_entity_poly.entity_id
_entity_poly.type
_entity_poly.pdbx_seq_one_letter_code
_entity_poly.pdbx_strand_id
1 'polypeptide(L)'
;MSSNDKKKAPKAPAAQTPAALKHDAAAAAAQVKTEAAKAANTVTEKAQEAKAAVKGPSPGASVPSGAVSKPSAASVAAPKPPVSGSASVSKPDLKAATQAPAAEVDAATARDEATKARILAHMNQDHKLSLKDYLYHYGGVTATAQIASVTLVDITSTSLVLNYSLESDHLNLRTLSIPIKPELASLSDAREVLVNMAKTAAGARGYSPFQIKEFKWVSGLDILVPAAVLWTVVGLVDPNLVYKNSKSPFVILVNLLLKAIGPLLPFDRDLIPQIAIMAMGEIKRRRKDIVKYTVIIHILESFFFMRPILNKYRVANPTKLYWYLACMVEGFPSIKRISKLGKSLDNQ
;
A
#
# COMPACT_ATOMS: atom_id res chain seq x y z
N MET A 1 49.40 -65.03 -0.03
CA MET A 1 48.98 -64.75 -1.42
C MET A 1 47.83 -63.74 -1.34
N SER A 2 48.09 -62.45 -1.09
CA SER A 2 48.42 -61.38 -2.05
C SER A 2 47.48 -61.32 -3.27
N SER A 3 46.43 -60.52 -3.20
CA SER A 3 45.66 -60.01 -4.35
C SER A 3 45.33 -58.54 -4.11
N ASN A 4 45.86 -57.70 -5.00
CA ASN A 4 46.00 -56.26 -4.88
C ASN A 4 45.02 -55.60 -5.86
N ASP A 5 43.81 -55.29 -5.42
CA ASP A 5 42.79 -54.61 -6.26
C ASP A 5 42.84 -53.09 -6.04
N LYS A 6 43.60 -52.41 -6.90
CA LYS A 6 43.61 -50.95 -7.01
C LYS A 6 42.38 -50.47 -7.79
N LYS A 7 41.31 -50.08 -7.08
CA LYS A 7 40.22 -49.27 -7.64
C LYS A 7 40.74 -47.88 -8.05
N LYS A 8 40.75 -47.61 -9.35
CA LYS A 8 41.10 -46.33 -9.97
C LYS A 8 39.95 -45.34 -9.75
N ALA A 9 40.22 -44.25 -9.03
CA ALA A 9 39.25 -43.18 -8.81
C ALA A 9 38.88 -42.46 -10.14
N PRO A 10 37.62 -42.01 -10.30
CA PRO A 10 37.18 -41.30 -11.49
C PRO A 10 37.88 -39.94 -11.63
N LYS A 11 38.35 -39.66 -12.84
CA LYS A 11 39.06 -38.43 -13.23
C LYS A 11 38.06 -37.26 -13.16
N ALA A 12 38.37 -36.25 -12.35
CA ALA A 12 37.53 -35.04 -12.24
C ALA A 12 37.39 -34.34 -13.60
N PRO A 13 36.19 -33.83 -13.95
CA PRO A 13 35.97 -33.12 -15.20
C PRO A 13 36.82 -31.84 -15.22
N ALA A 14 37.48 -31.60 -16.36
CA ALA A 14 38.31 -30.43 -16.58
C ALA A 14 37.47 -29.16 -16.40
N ALA A 15 37.95 -28.23 -15.57
CA ALA A 15 37.32 -26.93 -15.37
C ALA A 15 37.24 -26.18 -16.71
N GLN A 16 36.02 -25.86 -17.14
CA GLN A 16 35.80 -25.03 -18.32
C GLN A 16 36.39 -23.64 -18.09
N THR A 17 37.09 -23.13 -19.10
CA THR A 17 37.75 -21.83 -19.02
C THR A 17 36.72 -20.69 -18.94
N PRO A 18 37.00 -19.59 -18.20
CA PRO A 18 36.06 -18.48 -18.00
C PRO A 18 35.57 -17.78 -19.29
N ALA A 19 36.24 -18.02 -20.41
CA ALA A 19 35.83 -17.49 -21.72
C ALA A 19 34.65 -18.25 -22.32
N ALA A 20 34.54 -19.57 -22.11
CA ALA A 20 33.43 -20.38 -22.62
C ALA A 20 32.10 -20.03 -21.93
N LEU A 21 32.14 -19.81 -20.61
CA LEU A 21 30.96 -19.43 -19.81
C LEU A 21 30.36 -18.06 -20.21
N LYS A 22 31.14 -17.14 -20.80
CA LYS A 22 30.63 -15.85 -21.27
C LYS A 22 29.88 -15.94 -22.59
N HIS A 23 30.28 -16.86 -23.48
CA HIS A 23 29.61 -17.04 -24.77
C HIS A 23 28.23 -17.71 -24.60
N ASP A 24 28.13 -18.68 -23.70
CA ASP A 24 26.87 -19.39 -23.45
C ASP A 24 25.83 -18.50 -22.77
N ALA A 25 26.26 -17.60 -21.87
CA ALA A 25 25.38 -16.63 -21.22
C ALA A 25 24.78 -15.61 -22.21
N ALA A 26 25.56 -15.17 -23.21
CA ALA A 26 25.08 -14.23 -24.22
C ALA A 26 24.07 -14.88 -25.18
N ALA A 27 24.29 -16.14 -25.57
CA ALA A 27 23.36 -16.91 -26.39
C ALA A 27 22.03 -17.17 -25.66
N ALA A 28 22.08 -17.56 -24.38
CA ALA A 28 20.89 -17.74 -23.56
C ALA A 28 20.08 -16.44 -23.40
N ALA A 29 20.75 -15.30 -23.19
CA ALA A 29 20.08 -14.00 -23.10
C ALA A 29 19.41 -13.56 -24.41
N ALA A 30 19.99 -13.91 -25.56
CA ALA A 30 19.40 -13.64 -26.87
C ALA A 30 18.15 -14.50 -27.13
N GLN A 31 18.18 -15.76 -26.69
CA GLN A 31 17.04 -16.68 -26.82
C GLN A 31 15.86 -16.21 -25.96
N VAL A 32 16.10 -15.83 -24.70
CA VAL A 32 15.06 -15.29 -23.81
C VAL A 32 14.42 -14.02 -24.38
N LYS A 33 15.20 -13.11 -24.99
CA LYS A 33 14.66 -11.91 -25.66
C LYS A 33 13.76 -12.27 -26.86
N THR A 34 14.15 -13.27 -27.63
CA THR A 34 13.40 -13.72 -28.80
C THR A 34 12.07 -14.36 -28.40
N GLU A 35 12.07 -15.19 -27.36
CA GLU A 35 10.86 -15.81 -26.83
C GLU A 35 9.91 -14.79 -26.20
N ALA A 36 10.44 -13.80 -25.48
CA ALA A 36 9.64 -12.71 -24.91
C ALA A 36 8.98 -11.85 -26.01
N ALA A 37 9.68 -11.55 -27.09
CA ALA A 37 9.12 -10.82 -28.23
C ALA A 37 8.01 -11.61 -28.93
N LYS A 38 8.18 -12.93 -29.09
CA LYS A 38 7.16 -13.80 -29.67
C LYS A 38 5.89 -13.85 -28.81
N ALA A 39 6.04 -13.94 -27.49
CA ALA A 39 4.92 -13.93 -26.56
C ALA A 39 4.14 -12.60 -26.58
N ALA A 40 4.83 -11.46 -26.69
CA ALA A 40 4.19 -10.14 -26.77
C ALA A 40 3.34 -9.96 -28.05
N ASN A 41 3.81 -10.50 -29.18
CA ASN A 41 3.07 -10.46 -30.43
C ASN A 41 1.79 -11.31 -30.35
N THR A 42 1.86 -12.51 -29.78
CA THR A 42 0.69 -13.40 -29.61
C THR A 42 -0.40 -12.77 -28.72
N VAL A 43 -0.01 -12.03 -27.67
CA VAL A 43 -0.97 -11.32 -26.81
C VAL A 43 -1.65 -10.18 -27.58
N THR A 44 -0.90 -9.48 -28.45
CA THR A 44 -1.42 -8.37 -29.25
C THR A 44 -2.42 -8.85 -30.30
N GLU A 45 -2.13 -9.96 -30.99
CA GLU A 45 -3.05 -10.58 -31.96
C GLU A 45 -4.36 -11.02 -31.30
N LYS A 46 -4.29 -11.73 -30.16
CA LYS A 46 -5.50 -12.13 -29.41
C LYS A 46 -6.33 -10.94 -28.92
N ALA A 47 -5.68 -9.84 -28.55
CA ALA A 47 -6.39 -8.63 -28.14
C ALA A 47 -7.09 -7.93 -29.32
N GLN A 48 -6.54 -8.04 -30.54
CA GLN A 48 -7.17 -7.53 -31.76
C GLN A 48 -8.36 -8.42 -32.19
N GLU A 49 -8.22 -9.75 -32.12
CA GLU A 49 -9.31 -10.69 -32.37
C GLU A 49 -10.49 -10.47 -31.41
N ALA A 50 -10.21 -10.28 -30.12
CA ALA A 50 -11.23 -9.99 -29.12
C ALA A 50 -11.96 -8.66 -29.38
N LYS A 51 -11.27 -7.64 -29.90
CA LYS A 51 -11.90 -6.36 -30.29
C LYS A 51 -12.77 -6.49 -31.54
N ALA A 52 -12.41 -7.37 -32.47
CA ALA A 52 -13.23 -7.64 -33.65
C ALA A 52 -14.54 -8.36 -33.30
N ALA A 53 -14.53 -9.25 -32.30
CA ALA A 53 -15.69 -10.02 -31.87
C ALA A 53 -16.79 -9.19 -31.15
N VAL A 54 -16.47 -8.00 -30.65
CA VAL A 54 -17.41 -7.14 -29.88
C VAL A 54 -18.24 -6.20 -30.78
N LYS A 55 -17.94 -6.12 -32.08
CA LYS A 55 -18.70 -5.29 -33.04
C LYS A 55 -19.97 -6.01 -33.53
N GLY A 56 -20.92 -6.24 -32.63
CA GLY A 56 -22.30 -6.60 -32.98
C GLY A 56 -23.12 -5.40 -33.50
N PRO A 57 -24.26 -5.64 -34.17
CA PRO A 57 -25.02 -4.60 -34.88
C PRO A 57 -25.60 -3.56 -33.91
N SER A 58 -25.39 -2.29 -34.27
CA SER A 58 -25.80 -1.10 -33.52
C SER A 58 -27.33 -0.94 -33.52
N PRO A 59 -28.01 -0.84 -32.36
CA PRO A 59 -29.38 -0.37 -32.33
C PRO A 59 -29.40 1.16 -32.42
N GLY A 60 -30.05 1.68 -33.45
CA GLY A 60 -30.40 3.09 -33.54
C GLY A 60 -31.59 3.42 -32.65
N ALA A 61 -31.53 4.56 -31.95
CA ALA A 61 -32.63 5.51 -31.81
C ALA A 61 -32.23 6.62 -30.81
N SER A 62 -32.33 7.84 -31.31
CA SER A 62 -32.21 9.12 -30.62
C SER A 62 -33.30 9.35 -29.56
N VAL A 63 -32.92 9.90 -28.40
CA VAL A 63 -33.84 10.55 -27.45
C VAL A 63 -33.25 11.90 -27.04
N PRO A 64 -34.05 12.99 -27.00
CA PRO A 64 -33.56 14.34 -26.77
C PRO A 64 -33.29 14.66 -25.28
N SER A 65 -32.31 15.54 -25.09
CA SER A 65 -31.81 16.07 -23.83
C SER A 65 -32.86 16.93 -23.10
N GLY A 66 -33.31 16.47 -21.93
CA GLY A 66 -34.12 17.24 -20.98
C GLY A 66 -33.24 17.80 -19.85
N ALA A 67 -33.32 19.11 -19.64
CA ALA A 67 -32.61 19.85 -18.61
C ALA A 67 -32.94 19.35 -17.19
N VAL A 68 -31.91 19.09 -16.39
CA VAL A 68 -32.05 18.73 -14.97
C VAL A 68 -31.71 19.93 -14.09
N SER A 69 -32.73 20.40 -13.42
CA SER A 69 -32.74 21.44 -12.39
C SER A 69 -32.04 20.95 -11.10
N LYS A 70 -31.28 21.85 -10.49
CA LYS A 70 -30.71 21.78 -9.13
C LYS A 70 -31.81 21.54 -8.08
N PRO A 71 -31.64 20.64 -7.09
CA PRO A 71 -32.43 20.70 -5.87
C PRO A 71 -31.74 21.55 -4.80
N SER A 72 -32.54 22.47 -4.27
CA SER A 72 -32.30 23.35 -3.14
C SER A 72 -32.20 22.56 -1.83
N ALA A 73 -31.34 23.06 -0.94
CA ALA A 73 -31.21 22.60 0.43
C ALA A 73 -32.54 22.78 1.20
N ALA A 74 -32.95 21.73 1.93
CA ALA A 74 -34.06 21.78 2.87
C ALA A 74 -33.61 21.31 4.26
N SER A 75 -34.02 22.11 5.22
CA SER A 75 -33.84 22.08 6.67
C SER A 75 -34.21 20.75 7.32
N VAL A 76 -33.34 20.27 8.22
CA VAL A 76 -33.59 19.12 9.11
C VAL A 76 -34.26 19.63 10.39
N ALA A 77 -35.55 19.30 10.55
CA ALA A 77 -36.29 19.49 11.80
C ALA A 77 -36.14 18.26 12.71
N ALA A 78 -36.12 18.51 14.02
CA ALA A 78 -35.90 17.55 15.09
C ALA A 78 -37.05 16.51 15.26
N PRO A 79 -36.76 15.30 15.77
CA PRO A 79 -37.78 14.29 16.02
C PRO A 79 -38.49 14.49 17.38
N LYS A 80 -39.82 14.37 17.37
CA LYS A 80 -40.69 14.22 18.56
C LYS A 80 -40.60 12.79 19.15
N PRO A 81 -40.90 12.61 20.45
CA PRO A 81 -40.90 11.30 21.11
C PRO A 81 -42.16 10.47 20.77
N PRO A 82 -42.10 9.13 20.82
CA PRO A 82 -43.25 8.28 20.52
C PRO A 82 -44.18 8.13 21.73
N VAL A 83 -45.48 8.17 21.42
CA VAL A 83 -46.62 7.96 22.31
C VAL A 83 -46.86 6.46 22.49
N SER A 84 -47.07 6.04 23.74
CA SER A 84 -47.46 4.68 24.12
C SER A 84 -48.88 4.36 23.66
N GLY A 85 -49.04 3.39 22.76
CA GLY A 85 -50.32 2.80 22.39
C GLY A 85 -50.34 1.32 22.74
N SER A 86 -51.08 0.97 23.78
CA SER A 86 -51.42 -0.40 24.16
C SER A 86 -52.47 -0.95 23.20
N ALA A 87 -52.16 -2.02 22.47
CA ALA A 87 -53.10 -2.72 21.61
C ALA A 87 -53.05 -4.23 21.88
N SER A 88 -54.08 -4.69 22.60
CA SER A 88 -54.81 -5.95 22.47
C SER A 88 -54.26 -6.99 21.48
N VAL A 89 -53.73 -8.08 22.03
CA VAL A 89 -53.31 -9.30 21.33
C VAL A 89 -54.55 -10.14 20.97
N SER A 90 -54.88 -10.21 19.68
CA SER A 90 -55.78 -11.21 19.11
C SER A 90 -54.94 -12.33 18.50
N LYS A 91 -55.10 -13.57 19.00
CA LYS A 91 -54.54 -14.79 18.41
C LYS A 91 -55.04 -14.97 16.96
N PRO A 92 -54.16 -15.15 15.96
CA PRO A 92 -54.56 -15.70 14.68
C PRO A 92 -54.45 -17.22 14.69
N ASP A 93 -55.46 -17.84 14.09
CA ASP A 93 -55.63 -19.27 13.94
C ASP A 93 -54.48 -19.94 13.18
N LEU A 94 -54.04 -21.04 13.77
CA LEU A 94 -52.99 -21.92 13.30
C LEU A 94 -53.57 -22.91 12.28
N LYS A 95 -53.79 -22.50 11.02
CA LYS A 95 -54.18 -23.43 9.94
C LYS A 95 -53.95 -22.84 8.54
N ALA A 96 -52.75 -23.10 8.01
CA ALA A 96 -52.44 -23.34 6.58
C ALA A 96 -50.94 -23.05 6.35
N ALA A 97 -50.08 -24.03 6.62
CA ALA A 97 -48.72 -24.02 6.11
C ALA A 97 -48.77 -24.35 4.61
N THR A 98 -49.03 -23.34 3.80
CA THR A 98 -48.92 -23.41 2.34
C THR A 98 -47.45 -23.64 2.00
N GLN A 99 -47.12 -24.83 1.50
CA GLN A 99 -45.78 -25.11 0.94
C GLN A 99 -45.50 -24.08 -0.16
N ALA A 100 -44.46 -23.27 0.03
CA ALA A 100 -43.94 -22.43 -1.04
C ALA A 100 -43.61 -23.31 -2.25
N PRO A 101 -43.95 -22.88 -3.48
CA PRO A 101 -43.73 -23.69 -4.67
C PRO A 101 -42.22 -23.93 -4.86
N ALA A 102 -41.83 -25.17 -5.16
CA ALA A 102 -40.42 -25.59 -5.32
C ALA A 102 -39.58 -24.66 -6.22
N ALA A 103 -40.19 -24.03 -7.22
CA ALA A 103 -39.55 -23.06 -8.10
C ALA A 103 -38.99 -21.81 -7.38
N GLU A 104 -39.54 -21.41 -6.24
CA GLU A 104 -39.05 -20.26 -5.47
C GLU A 104 -37.76 -20.58 -4.71
N VAL A 105 -37.64 -21.81 -4.20
CA VAL A 105 -36.43 -22.29 -3.50
C VAL A 105 -35.25 -22.38 -4.46
N ASP A 106 -35.49 -22.85 -5.69
CA ASP A 106 -34.46 -22.93 -6.74
C ASP A 106 -33.94 -21.54 -7.12
N ALA A 107 -34.85 -20.57 -7.25
CA ALA A 107 -34.50 -19.19 -7.60
C ALA A 107 -33.70 -18.48 -6.49
N ALA A 108 -34.01 -18.73 -5.22
CA ALA A 108 -33.25 -18.19 -4.09
C ALA A 108 -31.82 -18.77 -4.05
N THR A 109 -31.70 -20.09 -4.19
CA THR A 109 -30.41 -20.79 -4.21
C THR A 109 -29.52 -20.28 -5.34
N ALA A 110 -30.05 -20.11 -6.55
CA ALA A 110 -29.30 -19.57 -7.68
C ALA A 110 -28.80 -18.14 -7.44
N ARG A 111 -29.57 -17.30 -6.74
CA ARG A 111 -29.15 -15.93 -6.38
C ARG A 111 -28.02 -15.95 -5.36
N ASP A 112 -28.07 -16.85 -4.38
CA ASP A 112 -27.03 -17.00 -3.37
C ASP A 112 -25.73 -17.52 -3.98
N GLU A 113 -25.80 -18.50 -4.88
CA GLU A 113 -24.64 -18.99 -5.64
C GLU A 113 -24.00 -17.88 -6.49
N ALA A 114 -24.81 -17.07 -7.17
CA ALA A 114 -24.33 -15.94 -7.95
C ALA A 114 -23.72 -14.83 -7.08
N THR A 115 -24.23 -14.64 -5.87
CA THR A 115 -23.69 -13.66 -4.90
C THR A 115 -22.36 -14.16 -4.33
N LYS A 116 -22.32 -15.43 -3.92
CA LYS A 116 -21.12 -16.15 -3.50
C LYS A 116 -20.01 -16.05 -4.53
N ALA A 117 -20.28 -16.39 -5.79
CA ALA A 117 -19.29 -16.31 -6.86
C ALA A 117 -18.69 -14.90 -7.02
N ARG A 118 -19.51 -13.86 -6.90
CA ARG A 118 -19.05 -12.45 -6.94
C ARG A 118 -18.16 -12.11 -5.75
N ILE A 119 -18.52 -12.55 -4.54
CA ILE A 119 -17.69 -12.34 -3.33
C ILE A 119 -16.33 -13.05 -3.50
N LEU A 120 -16.33 -14.31 -3.93
CA LEU A 120 -15.11 -15.09 -4.13
C LEU A 120 -14.18 -14.40 -5.14
N ALA A 121 -14.72 -14.00 -6.30
CA ALA A 121 -13.94 -13.32 -7.33
C ALA A 121 -13.32 -12.01 -6.81
N HIS A 122 -14.12 -11.16 -6.16
CA HIS A 122 -13.66 -9.88 -5.62
C HIS A 122 -12.61 -10.04 -4.52
N MET A 123 -12.84 -10.94 -3.55
CA MET A 123 -11.91 -11.18 -2.46
C MET A 123 -10.56 -11.71 -2.96
N ASN A 124 -10.58 -12.61 -3.93
CA ASN A 124 -9.37 -13.17 -4.53
C ASN A 124 -8.61 -12.18 -5.40
N GLN A 125 -9.30 -11.22 -6.02
CA GLN A 125 -8.67 -10.22 -6.86
C GLN A 125 -8.06 -9.08 -6.03
N ASP A 126 -8.86 -8.48 -5.14
CA ASP A 126 -8.53 -7.20 -4.53
C ASP A 126 -8.08 -7.31 -3.06
N HIS A 127 -8.44 -8.40 -2.37
CA HIS A 127 -8.30 -8.55 -0.92
C HIS A 127 -7.36 -9.68 -0.49
N LYS A 128 -6.43 -10.11 -1.37
CA LYS A 128 -5.43 -11.15 -1.03
C LYS A 128 -4.68 -10.88 0.27
N LEU A 129 -4.43 -9.60 0.56
CA LEU A 129 -3.73 -9.17 1.77
C LEU A 129 -4.56 -9.45 3.03
N SER A 130 -5.85 -9.14 3.01
CA SER A 130 -6.80 -9.45 4.10
C SER A 130 -6.93 -10.95 4.30
N LEU A 131 -6.95 -11.74 3.22
CA LEU A 131 -6.97 -13.21 3.32
C LEU A 131 -5.72 -13.76 4.04
N LYS A 132 -4.53 -13.17 3.78
CA LYS A 132 -3.32 -13.52 4.54
C LYS A 132 -3.49 -13.18 6.02
N ASP A 133 -4.07 -12.02 6.35
CA ASP A 133 -4.32 -11.63 7.73
C ASP A 133 -5.26 -12.59 8.46
N TYR A 134 -6.29 -13.09 7.77
CA TYR A 134 -7.18 -14.10 8.34
C TYR A 134 -6.45 -15.37 8.74
N LEU A 135 -5.54 -15.84 7.89
CA LEU A 135 -4.73 -17.03 8.18
C LEU A 135 -3.86 -16.86 9.43
N TYR A 136 -3.22 -15.70 9.59
CA TYR A 136 -2.40 -15.45 10.78
C TYR A 136 -3.24 -15.26 12.04
N HIS A 137 -4.33 -14.47 11.97
CA HIS A 137 -5.09 -14.10 13.16
C HIS A 137 -6.12 -15.16 13.57
N TYR A 138 -6.97 -15.59 12.64
CA TYR A 138 -8.04 -16.56 12.91
C TYR A 138 -7.59 -18.00 12.66
N GLY A 139 -6.70 -18.20 11.68
CA GLY A 139 -6.20 -19.52 11.32
C GLY A 139 -5.05 -20.04 12.18
N GLY A 140 -4.49 -19.21 13.07
CA GLY A 140 -3.37 -19.59 13.93
C GLY A 140 -2.07 -19.90 13.18
N VAL A 141 -1.95 -19.51 11.90
CA VAL A 141 -0.69 -19.64 11.16
C VAL A 141 0.35 -18.75 11.83
N THR A 142 1.52 -19.30 12.14
CA THR A 142 2.60 -18.56 12.81
C THR A 142 3.01 -17.35 12.00
N ALA A 143 3.16 -16.18 12.64
CA ALA A 143 3.54 -14.93 11.95
C ALA A 143 4.88 -14.99 11.21
N THR A 144 5.74 -15.95 11.57
CA THR A 144 7.03 -16.23 10.92
C THR A 144 6.91 -17.03 9.62
N ALA A 145 5.79 -17.72 9.40
CA ALA A 145 5.57 -18.51 8.19
C ALA A 145 5.20 -17.58 7.03
N GLN A 146 6.00 -17.57 5.97
CA GLN A 146 5.69 -16.77 4.79
C GLN A 146 4.66 -17.49 3.91
N ILE A 147 3.51 -16.84 3.72
CA ILE A 147 2.43 -17.36 2.86
C ILE A 147 2.72 -16.95 1.41
N ALA A 148 3.00 -17.95 0.57
CA ALA A 148 3.27 -17.77 -0.85
C ALA A 148 1.99 -17.40 -1.61
N SER A 149 0.93 -18.18 -1.42
CA SER A 149 -0.36 -17.98 -2.09
C SER A 149 -1.52 -18.17 -1.11
N VAL A 150 -2.63 -17.47 -1.36
CA VAL A 150 -3.89 -17.63 -0.64
C VAL A 150 -5.06 -17.35 -1.58
N THR A 151 -6.09 -18.19 -1.48
CA THR A 151 -7.32 -18.11 -2.27
C THR A 151 -8.50 -18.47 -1.39
N LEU A 152 -9.54 -17.63 -1.38
CA LEU A 152 -10.85 -17.94 -0.83
C LEU A 152 -11.58 -18.87 -1.81
N VAL A 153 -11.94 -20.06 -1.35
CA VAL A 153 -12.56 -21.11 -2.17
C VAL A 153 -14.04 -21.23 -1.89
N ASP A 154 -14.43 -21.01 -0.64
CA ASP A 154 -15.82 -21.12 -0.21
C ASP A 154 -16.16 -20.07 0.86
N ILE A 155 -17.42 -19.67 0.90
CA ILE A 155 -18.02 -18.85 1.95
C ILE A 155 -19.45 -19.33 2.20
N THR A 156 -19.77 -19.51 3.47
CA THR A 156 -21.11 -19.80 3.99
C THR A 156 -21.50 -18.73 5.01
N SER A 157 -22.72 -18.80 5.55
CA SER A 157 -23.15 -17.87 6.61
C SER A 157 -22.33 -17.98 7.89
N THR A 158 -21.67 -19.11 8.12
CA THR A 158 -20.97 -19.41 9.38
C THR A 158 -19.46 -19.54 9.23
N SER A 159 -18.92 -19.67 8.01
CA SER A 159 -17.50 -19.94 7.81
C SER A 159 -16.98 -19.49 6.44
N LEU A 160 -15.66 -19.28 6.37
CA LEU A 160 -14.91 -19.02 5.14
C LEU A 160 -13.82 -20.07 4.97
N VAL A 161 -13.68 -20.63 3.77
CA VAL A 161 -12.70 -21.69 3.47
C VAL A 161 -11.60 -21.13 2.58
N LEU A 162 -10.36 -21.16 3.09
CA LEU A 162 -9.17 -20.67 2.41
C LEU A 162 -8.28 -21.84 2.00
N ASN A 163 -7.79 -21.79 0.77
CA ASN A 163 -6.64 -22.57 0.33
C ASN A 163 -5.38 -21.70 0.36
N TYR A 164 -4.28 -22.24 0.89
CA TYR A 164 -3.01 -21.51 0.96
C TYR A 164 -1.80 -22.44 0.86
N SER A 165 -0.66 -21.86 0.47
CA SER A 165 0.64 -22.54 0.47
C SER A 165 1.70 -21.66 1.13
N LEU A 166 2.71 -22.30 1.71
CA LEU A 166 3.83 -21.63 2.36
C LEU A 166 5.00 -21.48 1.38
N GLU A 167 5.87 -20.49 1.59
CA GLU A 167 7.08 -20.33 0.77
C GLU A 167 8.07 -21.49 0.92
N SER A 168 8.13 -22.10 2.10
CA SER A 168 8.95 -23.30 2.32
C SER A 168 8.41 -24.54 1.58
N ASP A 169 7.16 -24.50 1.15
CA ASP A 169 6.44 -25.67 0.66
C ASP A 169 5.32 -25.26 -0.32
N HIS A 170 5.74 -24.79 -1.49
CA HIS A 170 4.84 -24.25 -2.51
C HIS A 170 3.90 -25.30 -3.13
N LEU A 171 4.26 -26.58 -3.05
CA LEU A 171 3.53 -27.68 -3.69
C LEU A 171 2.38 -28.20 -2.83
N ASN A 172 2.47 -28.09 -1.50
CA ASN A 172 1.43 -28.55 -0.61
C ASN A 172 0.38 -27.46 -0.35
N LEU A 173 -0.76 -27.58 -1.04
CA LEU A 173 -1.92 -26.75 -0.80
C LEU A 173 -2.63 -27.20 0.48
N ARG A 174 -2.86 -26.28 1.40
CA ARG A 174 -3.56 -26.50 2.66
C ARG A 174 -4.92 -25.84 2.62
N THR A 175 -5.93 -26.50 3.16
CA THR A 175 -7.30 -25.97 3.29
C THR A 175 -7.60 -25.67 4.75
N LEU A 176 -8.15 -24.48 5.03
CA LEU A 176 -8.51 -24.05 6.36
C LEU A 176 -9.89 -23.41 6.36
N SER A 177 -10.77 -23.87 7.25
CA SER A 177 -12.06 -23.24 7.51
C SER A 177 -11.97 -22.31 8.71
N ILE A 178 -12.36 -21.05 8.53
CA ILE A 178 -12.34 -20.01 9.55
C ILE A 178 -13.79 -19.64 9.88
N PRO A 179 -14.22 -19.71 11.16
CA PRO A 179 -15.58 -19.33 11.54
C PRO A 179 -15.80 -17.82 11.43
N ILE A 180 -16.98 -17.41 10.95
CA ILE A 180 -17.43 -16.02 10.87
C ILE A 180 -18.20 -15.69 12.15
N LYS A 181 -17.82 -14.59 12.83
CA LYS A 181 -18.47 -14.11 14.04
C LYS A 181 -18.68 -12.59 13.98
N PRO A 182 -19.92 -12.08 14.07
CA PRO A 182 -21.19 -12.81 14.12
C PRO A 182 -21.49 -13.55 12.81
N GLU A 183 -22.33 -14.59 12.86
CA GLU A 183 -22.80 -15.28 11.65
C GLU A 183 -23.56 -14.33 10.73
N LEU A 184 -23.47 -14.56 9.42
CA LEU A 184 -24.16 -13.76 8.42
C LEU A 184 -25.65 -14.13 8.40
N ALA A 185 -26.54 -13.13 8.42
CA ALA A 185 -27.96 -13.37 8.16
C ALA A 185 -28.19 -13.74 6.68
N SER A 186 -27.41 -13.12 5.79
CA SER A 186 -27.42 -13.38 4.35
C SER A 186 -26.04 -13.13 3.74
N LEU A 187 -25.75 -13.69 2.55
CA LEU A 187 -24.50 -13.40 1.85
C LEU A 187 -24.36 -11.93 1.42
N SER A 188 -25.47 -11.17 1.33
CA SER A 188 -25.43 -9.72 1.13
C SER A 188 -24.71 -8.98 2.26
N ASP A 189 -24.76 -9.51 3.48
CA ASP A 189 -24.16 -8.88 4.67
C ASP A 189 -22.66 -9.19 4.79
N ALA A 190 -22.14 -10.10 3.95
CA ALA A 190 -20.75 -10.55 4.00
C ALA A 190 -19.75 -9.40 3.90
N ARG A 191 -20.06 -8.35 3.13
CA ARG A 191 -19.15 -7.22 2.93
C ARG A 191 -18.78 -6.54 4.25
N GLU A 192 -19.76 -6.19 5.07
CA GLU A 192 -19.51 -5.46 6.32
C GLU A 192 -18.74 -6.32 7.31
N VAL A 193 -19.16 -7.58 7.47
CA VAL A 193 -18.53 -8.52 8.39
C VAL A 193 -17.09 -8.82 7.97
N LEU A 194 -16.82 -9.06 6.69
CA LEU A 194 -15.46 -9.29 6.19
C LEU A 194 -14.58 -8.05 6.32
N VAL A 195 -15.10 -6.83 6.12
CA VAL A 195 -14.32 -5.60 6.36
C VAL A 195 -13.92 -5.48 7.84
N ASN A 196 -14.83 -5.79 8.75
CA ASN A 196 -14.55 -5.76 10.19
C ASN A 196 -13.55 -6.85 10.60
N MET A 197 -13.67 -8.05 10.04
CA MET A 197 -12.69 -9.13 10.22
C MET A 197 -11.31 -8.71 9.71
N ALA A 198 -11.22 -8.02 8.55
CA ALA A 198 -9.95 -7.55 7.99
C ALA A 198 -9.31 -6.48 8.88
N LYS A 199 -10.10 -5.51 9.34
CA LYS A 199 -9.65 -4.48 10.30
C LYS A 199 -9.11 -5.12 11.58
N THR A 200 -9.81 -6.10 12.12
CA THR A 200 -9.43 -6.82 13.36
C THR A 200 -8.14 -7.63 13.16
N ALA A 201 -8.09 -8.44 12.10
CA ALA A 201 -6.95 -9.31 11.81
C ALA A 201 -5.66 -8.51 11.48
N ALA A 202 -5.77 -7.43 10.69
CA ALA A 202 -4.64 -6.55 10.42
C ALA A 202 -4.18 -5.80 11.69
N GLY A 203 -5.13 -5.30 12.48
CA GLY A 203 -4.87 -4.59 13.73
C GLY A 203 -4.14 -5.46 14.76
N ALA A 204 -4.53 -6.72 14.90
CA ALA A 204 -3.87 -7.70 15.78
C ALA A 204 -2.39 -7.92 15.40
N ARG A 205 -2.01 -7.65 14.15
CA ARG A 205 -0.63 -7.75 13.64
C ARG A 205 0.12 -6.40 13.66
N GLY A 206 -0.50 -5.32 14.12
CA GLY A 206 0.08 -3.98 14.10
C GLY A 206 0.12 -3.33 12.72
N TYR A 207 -0.73 -3.79 11.79
CA TYR A 207 -0.82 -3.26 10.44
C TYR A 207 -2.17 -2.59 10.16
N SER A 208 -2.21 -1.73 9.13
CA SER A 208 -3.46 -1.28 8.51
C SER A 208 -3.99 -2.39 7.60
N PRO A 209 -5.33 -2.57 7.50
CA PRO A 209 -5.93 -3.48 6.52
C PRO A 209 -5.70 -3.01 5.08
N PHE A 210 -5.33 -1.73 4.89
CA PHE A 210 -5.09 -1.13 3.59
C PHE A 210 -3.60 -1.08 3.25
N GLN A 211 -3.31 -1.06 1.95
CA GLN A 211 -1.95 -0.92 1.42
C GLN A 211 -1.82 0.38 0.62
N ILE A 212 -0.81 1.17 0.94
CA ILE A 212 -0.41 2.31 0.10
C ILE A 212 0.40 1.78 -1.08
N LYS A 213 -0.21 1.81 -2.28
CA LYS A 213 0.42 1.37 -3.54
C LYS A 213 1.23 2.48 -4.21
N GLU A 214 0.76 3.72 -4.10
CA GLU A 214 1.29 4.85 -4.84
C GLU A 214 2.08 5.82 -3.97
N PHE A 215 3.11 6.41 -4.57
CA PHE A 215 3.86 7.50 -3.97
C PHE A 215 3.21 8.83 -4.36
N LYS A 216 3.05 9.75 -3.39
CA LYS A 216 2.54 11.09 -3.64
C LYS A 216 3.66 12.10 -3.52
N TRP A 217 3.95 12.80 -4.62
CA TRP A 217 4.91 13.89 -4.65
C TRP A 217 4.45 15.08 -3.79
N VAL A 218 5.42 15.84 -3.30
CA VAL A 218 5.17 17.14 -2.67
C VAL A 218 4.48 18.08 -3.66
N SER A 219 3.50 18.86 -3.19
CA SER A 219 2.78 19.81 -4.04
C SER A 219 2.40 21.07 -3.25
N GLY A 220 2.10 22.16 -3.97
CA GLY A 220 1.74 23.43 -3.36
C GLY A 220 2.89 24.05 -2.56
N LEU A 221 2.57 24.67 -1.42
CA LEU A 221 3.55 25.36 -0.58
C LEU A 221 4.53 24.43 0.15
N ASP A 222 4.23 23.13 0.23
CA ASP A 222 5.12 22.16 0.88
C ASP A 222 6.48 22.03 0.14
N ILE A 223 6.57 22.47 -1.13
CA ILE A 223 7.82 22.47 -1.91
C ILE A 223 8.86 23.47 -1.39
N LEU A 224 8.44 24.46 -0.59
CA LEU A 224 9.35 25.45 -0.03
C LEU A 224 10.34 24.84 0.96
N VAL A 225 9.94 23.78 1.68
CA VAL A 225 10.81 23.08 2.64
C VAL A 225 11.98 22.37 1.95
N PRO A 226 11.78 21.44 1.00
CA PRO A 226 12.89 20.80 0.30
C PRO A 226 13.74 21.81 -0.49
N ALA A 227 13.14 22.88 -1.02
CA ALA A 227 13.90 23.96 -1.66
C ALA A 227 14.82 24.68 -0.66
N ALA A 228 14.33 24.99 0.54
CA ALA A 228 15.13 25.59 1.60
C ALA A 228 16.26 24.66 2.08
N VAL A 229 15.97 23.36 2.28
CA VAL A 229 16.98 22.36 2.65
C VAL A 229 18.06 22.24 1.58
N LEU A 230 17.66 22.12 0.30
CA LEU A 230 18.60 22.07 -0.81
C LEU A 230 19.47 23.32 -0.86
N TRP A 231 18.86 24.50 -0.68
CA TRP A 231 19.58 25.76 -0.63
C TRP A 231 20.60 25.82 0.52
N THR A 232 20.24 25.33 1.71
CA THR A 232 21.16 25.20 2.85
C THR A 232 22.32 24.27 2.55
N VAL A 233 22.06 23.11 1.95
CA VAL A 233 23.13 22.16 1.55
C VAL A 233 24.07 22.81 0.53
N VAL A 234 23.55 23.51 -0.47
CA VAL A 234 24.35 24.26 -1.45
C VAL A 234 25.23 25.30 -0.75
N GLY A 235 24.69 26.05 0.22
CA GLY A 235 25.47 27.02 1.00
C GLY A 235 26.55 26.42 1.89
N LEU A 236 26.37 25.20 2.38
CA LEU A 236 27.39 24.47 3.15
C LEU A 236 28.52 23.94 2.25
N VAL A 237 28.19 23.55 1.02
CA VAL A 237 29.17 23.06 0.04
C VAL A 237 29.98 24.21 -0.56
N ASP A 238 29.30 25.28 -1.00
CA ASP A 238 29.92 26.50 -1.50
C ASP A 238 29.28 27.76 -0.88
N PRO A 239 29.86 28.25 0.22
CA PRO A 239 29.41 29.47 0.88
C PRO A 239 29.41 30.69 -0.05
N ASN A 240 30.26 30.73 -1.08
CA ASN A 240 30.30 31.89 -1.97
C ASN A 240 29.01 32.03 -2.78
N LEU A 241 28.34 30.92 -3.10
CA LEU A 241 27.10 30.93 -3.86
C LEU A 241 25.95 31.56 -3.07
N VAL A 242 25.97 31.42 -1.74
CA VAL A 242 24.88 31.88 -0.85
C VAL A 242 25.20 33.22 -0.18
N TYR A 243 26.45 33.44 0.25
CA TYR A 243 26.84 34.57 1.10
C TYR A 243 27.55 35.71 0.38
N LYS A 244 28.09 35.50 -0.83
CA LYS A 244 28.83 36.57 -1.55
C LYS A 244 27.90 37.68 -2.04
N ASN A 245 26.63 37.36 -2.30
CA ASN A 245 25.63 38.35 -2.70
C ASN A 245 24.81 38.78 -1.49
N SER A 246 25.01 40.02 -1.02
CA SER A 246 24.23 40.61 0.08
C SER A 246 22.73 40.71 -0.22
N LYS A 247 22.35 40.59 -1.51
CA LYS A 247 20.97 40.52 -1.98
C LYS A 247 20.45 39.08 -2.14
N SER A 248 21.20 38.07 -1.69
CA SER A 248 20.70 36.69 -1.77
C SER A 248 19.42 36.56 -0.93
N PRO A 249 18.41 35.80 -1.39
CA PRO A 249 17.16 35.62 -0.63
C PRO A 249 17.39 35.13 0.80
N PHE A 250 18.45 34.34 1.02
CA PHE A 250 18.83 33.85 2.34
C PHE A 250 19.33 34.95 3.27
N VAL A 251 20.24 35.82 2.80
CA VAL A 251 20.73 36.95 3.60
C VAL A 251 19.58 37.90 3.93
N ILE A 252 18.68 38.14 2.97
CA ILE A 252 17.47 38.94 3.20
C ILE A 252 16.56 38.29 4.25
N LEU A 253 16.29 36.98 4.13
CA LEU A 253 15.44 36.24 5.07
C LEU A 253 16.03 36.22 6.49
N VAL A 254 17.32 35.93 6.63
CA VAL A 254 18.02 35.94 7.92
C VAL A 254 18.00 37.34 8.53
N ASN A 255 18.23 38.39 7.73
CA ASN A 255 18.14 39.77 8.22
C ASN A 255 16.72 40.14 8.66
N LEU A 256 15.68 39.70 7.93
CA LEU A 256 14.29 39.90 8.33
C LEU A 256 13.96 39.16 9.63
N LEU A 257 14.41 37.91 9.75
CA LEU A 257 14.20 37.10 10.95
C LEU A 257 14.90 37.70 12.17
N LEU A 258 16.17 38.10 12.03
CA LEU A 258 16.92 38.77 13.10
C LEU A 258 16.30 40.12 13.49
N LYS A 259 15.75 40.88 12.53
CA LYS A 259 15.00 42.11 12.84
C LYS A 259 13.71 41.84 13.60
N ALA A 260 12.99 40.76 13.25
CA ALA A 260 11.73 40.41 13.89
C ALA A 260 11.93 39.85 15.32
N ILE A 261 12.95 39.00 15.52
CA ILE A 261 13.22 38.36 16.81
C ILE A 261 14.11 39.25 17.71
N GLY A 262 14.86 40.18 17.12
CA GLY A 262 15.84 41.02 17.83
C GLY A 262 15.32 41.71 19.10
N PRO A 263 14.10 42.29 19.12
CA PRO A 263 13.54 42.90 20.34
C PRO A 263 13.20 41.90 21.46
N LEU A 264 13.06 40.60 21.15
CA LEU A 264 12.70 39.55 22.11
C LEU A 264 13.92 38.91 22.77
N LEU A 265 15.13 39.15 22.24
CA LEU A 265 16.36 38.59 22.78
C LEU A 265 16.95 39.54 23.82
N PRO A 266 17.22 39.09 25.06
CA PRO A 266 17.79 39.93 26.12
C PRO A 266 19.30 40.18 25.95
N PHE A 267 19.88 39.83 24.80
CA PHE A 267 21.30 39.97 24.54
C PHE A 267 21.60 41.34 23.94
N ASP A 268 22.71 41.93 24.35
CA ASP A 268 23.22 43.16 23.76
C ASP A 268 23.41 42.96 22.25
N ARG A 269 22.90 43.90 21.44
CA ARG A 269 22.91 43.80 19.97
C ARG A 269 24.33 43.69 19.41
N ASP A 270 25.32 44.17 20.16
CA ASP A 270 26.73 44.13 19.80
C ASP A 270 27.43 42.80 20.11
N LEU A 271 26.83 41.94 20.96
CA LEU A 271 27.37 40.61 21.27
C LEU A 271 27.06 39.59 20.16
N ILE A 272 25.93 39.74 19.47
CA ILE A 272 25.47 38.82 18.44
C ILE A 272 26.46 38.72 17.26
N PRO A 273 26.99 39.82 16.69
CA PRO A 273 27.98 39.77 15.62
C PRO A 273 29.27 39.06 16.04
N GLN A 274 29.75 39.26 17.28
CA GLN A 274 31.00 38.65 17.75
C GLN A 274 30.86 37.13 17.91
N ILE A 275 29.76 36.67 18.51
CA ILE A 275 29.44 35.24 18.61
C ILE A 275 29.28 34.63 17.22
N ALA A 276 28.60 35.34 16.30
CA ALA A 276 28.41 34.88 14.93
C ALA A 276 29.75 34.74 14.18
N ILE A 277 30.66 35.70 14.29
CA ILE A 277 31.99 35.65 13.65
C ILE A 277 32.80 34.46 14.19
N MET A 278 32.86 34.28 15.51
CA MET A 278 33.55 33.16 16.13
C MET A 278 32.96 31.80 15.70
N ALA A 279 31.63 31.67 15.75
CA ALA A 279 30.93 30.47 15.32
C ALA A 279 31.16 30.17 13.83
N MET A 280 31.08 31.19 12.96
CA MET A 280 31.31 31.04 11.52
C MET A 280 32.74 30.61 11.20
N GLY A 281 33.74 31.07 11.97
CA GLY A 281 35.13 30.64 11.83
C GLY A 281 35.30 29.15 12.08
N GLU A 282 34.72 28.63 13.18
CA GLU A 282 34.81 27.21 13.53
C GLU A 282 33.97 26.33 12.60
N ILE A 283 32.77 26.79 12.20
CA ILE A 283 31.94 26.12 11.18
C ILE A 283 32.72 26.00 9.86
N LYS A 284 33.40 27.07 9.42
CA LYS A 284 34.20 27.04 8.19
C LYS A 284 35.33 26.01 8.27
N ARG A 285 35.98 25.88 9.45
CA ARG A 285 37.06 24.92 9.70
C ARG A 285 36.55 23.48 9.69
N ARG A 286 35.40 23.20 10.31
CA ARG A 286 34.82 21.85 10.48
C ARG A 286 33.73 21.50 9.47
N ARG A 287 33.50 22.31 8.44
CA ARG A 287 32.36 22.18 7.52
C ARG A 287 32.18 20.77 6.94
N LYS A 288 33.28 20.11 6.57
CA LYS A 288 33.25 18.77 5.95
C LYS A 288 32.75 17.72 6.94
N ASP A 289 33.20 17.81 8.19
CA ASP A 289 32.78 16.92 9.26
C ASP A 289 31.32 17.16 9.61
N ILE A 290 30.91 18.43 9.74
CA ILE A 290 29.52 18.82 10.00
C ILE A 290 28.61 18.24 8.92
N VAL A 291 28.90 18.48 7.64
CA VAL A 291 28.09 17.95 6.53
C VAL A 291 28.05 16.43 6.56
N LYS A 292 29.19 15.77 6.76
CA LYS A 292 29.28 14.30 6.84
C LYS A 292 28.37 13.75 7.95
N TYR A 293 28.49 14.27 9.17
CA TYR A 293 27.70 13.77 10.30
C TYR A 293 26.22 14.12 10.17
N THR A 294 25.88 15.31 9.66
CA THR A 294 24.49 15.69 9.38
C THR A 294 23.85 14.73 8.38
N VAL A 295 24.55 14.39 7.28
CA VAL A 295 24.02 13.41 6.31
C VAL A 295 23.83 12.04 6.93
N ILE A 296 24.79 11.56 7.74
CA ILE A 296 24.68 10.26 8.43
C ILE A 296 23.48 10.25 9.38
N ILE A 297 23.36 11.26 10.25
CA ILE A 297 22.25 11.38 11.20
C ILE A 297 20.92 11.42 10.44
N HIS A 298 20.84 12.21 9.36
CA HIS A 298 19.61 12.35 8.59
C HIS A 298 19.19 11.06 7.88
N ILE A 299 20.14 10.25 7.39
CA ILE A 299 19.87 8.90 6.86
C ILE A 299 19.28 8.01 7.95
N LEU A 300 19.89 8.01 9.15
CA LEU A 300 19.43 7.20 10.27
C LEU A 300 18.04 7.63 10.72
N GLU A 301 17.81 8.93 10.93
CA GLU A 301 16.51 9.48 11.30
C GLU A 301 15.44 9.14 10.27
N SER A 302 15.70 9.38 8.98
CA SER A 302 14.78 9.06 7.90
C SER A 302 14.42 7.56 7.92
N PHE A 303 15.40 6.69 8.16
CA PHE A 303 15.15 5.26 8.29
C PHE A 303 14.29 4.91 9.51
N PHE A 304 14.67 5.38 10.71
CA PHE A 304 13.98 5.06 11.96
C PHE A 304 12.56 5.62 12.02
N PHE A 305 12.33 6.83 11.53
CA PHE A 305 11.00 7.44 11.53
C PHE A 305 10.11 6.88 10.41
N MET A 306 10.64 6.61 9.22
CA MET A 306 9.80 6.10 8.14
C MET A 306 9.49 4.61 8.24
N ARG A 307 10.42 3.79 8.72
CA ARG A 307 10.23 2.33 8.81
C ARG A 307 8.92 1.91 9.50
N PRO A 308 8.56 2.41 10.71
CA PRO A 308 7.33 1.99 11.38
C PRO A 308 6.08 2.38 10.58
N ILE A 309 6.05 3.56 9.97
CA ILE A 309 4.89 4.04 9.19
C ILE A 309 4.75 3.25 7.89
N LEU A 310 5.86 3.04 7.17
CA LEU A 310 5.87 2.27 5.93
C LEU A 310 5.45 0.81 6.15
N ASN A 311 5.86 0.23 7.28
CA ASN A 311 5.48 -1.13 7.64
C ASN A 311 4.03 -1.21 8.08
N LYS A 312 3.55 -0.27 8.92
CA LYS A 312 2.16 -0.19 9.34
C LYS A 312 1.21 -0.14 8.13
N TYR A 313 1.49 0.70 7.14
CA TYR A 313 0.67 0.85 5.93
C TYR A 313 1.09 -0.05 4.76
N ARG A 314 1.93 -1.07 5.03
CA ARG A 314 2.29 -2.16 4.12
C ARG A 314 2.74 -1.69 2.74
N VAL A 315 3.45 -0.57 2.68
CA VAL A 315 3.83 0.08 1.42
C VAL A 315 4.64 -0.88 0.54
N ALA A 316 4.35 -0.93 -0.76
CA ALA A 316 5.06 -1.80 -1.69
C ALA A 316 6.57 -1.47 -1.73
N ASN A 317 7.44 -2.48 -1.90
CA ASN A 317 8.90 -2.30 -1.85
C ASN A 317 9.48 -1.19 -2.74
N PRO A 318 9.14 -1.08 -4.05
CA PRO A 318 9.64 0.04 -4.86
C PRO A 318 9.11 1.39 -4.33
N THR A 319 7.86 1.43 -3.88
CA THR A 319 7.22 2.61 -3.30
C THR A 319 7.87 3.02 -1.97
N LYS A 320 8.34 2.07 -1.14
CA LYS A 320 9.08 2.37 0.11
C LYS A 320 10.34 3.18 -0.17
N LEU A 321 11.08 2.84 -1.23
CA LEU A 321 12.29 3.57 -1.59
C LEU A 321 11.99 5.04 -1.91
N TYR A 322 10.93 5.32 -2.68
CA TYR A 322 10.52 6.70 -2.96
C TYR A 322 10.17 7.47 -1.69
N TRP A 323 9.51 6.84 -0.71
CA TRP A 323 9.23 7.49 0.57
C TRP A 323 10.48 7.75 1.41
N TYR A 324 11.46 6.84 1.43
CA TYR A 324 12.74 7.11 2.08
C TYR A 324 13.50 8.26 1.41
N LEU A 325 13.58 8.27 0.08
CA LEU A 325 14.23 9.34 -0.68
C LEU A 325 13.52 10.69 -0.47
N ALA A 326 12.19 10.70 -0.45
CA ALA A 326 11.42 11.89 -0.13
C ALA A 326 11.70 12.39 1.29
N CYS A 327 11.82 11.50 2.27
CA CYS A 327 12.20 11.86 3.64
C CYS A 327 13.63 12.42 3.71
N MET A 328 14.56 11.89 2.92
CA MET A 328 15.91 12.44 2.82
C MET A 328 15.94 13.87 2.28
N VAL A 329 15.07 14.21 1.32
CA VAL A 329 15.06 15.54 0.69
C VAL A 329 14.18 16.54 1.45
N GLU A 330 12.99 16.10 1.87
CA GLU A 330 11.97 16.97 2.47
C GLU A 330 12.03 16.97 4.00
N GLY A 331 12.47 15.87 4.62
CA GLY A 331 12.37 15.65 6.07
C GLY A 331 10.94 15.36 6.51
N PHE A 332 10.52 16.01 7.60
CA PHE A 332 9.24 15.80 8.28
C PHE A 332 7.95 15.94 7.42
N PRO A 333 7.85 16.83 6.42
CA PRO A 333 6.69 16.92 5.53
C PRO A 333 6.34 15.59 4.85
N SER A 334 7.34 14.79 4.46
CA SER A 334 7.13 13.47 3.87
C SER A 334 6.42 12.51 4.83
N ILE A 335 6.85 12.47 6.10
CA ILE A 335 6.27 11.68 7.20
C ILE A 335 4.80 12.08 7.42
N LYS A 336 4.53 13.39 7.46
CA LYS A 336 3.16 13.91 7.62
C LYS A 336 2.27 13.50 6.44
N ARG A 337 2.79 13.55 5.22
CA ARG A 337 2.05 13.24 3.99
C ARG A 337 1.63 11.78 3.93
N ILE A 338 2.56 10.85 4.15
CA ILE A 338 2.22 9.42 4.18
C ILE A 338 1.32 9.07 5.37
N SER A 339 1.52 9.68 6.53
CA SER A 339 0.62 9.49 7.68
C SER A 339 -0.80 9.95 7.38
N LYS A 340 -0.97 11.10 6.70
CA LYS A 340 -2.27 11.60 6.26
C LYS A 340 -2.92 10.66 5.26
N LEU A 341 -2.14 10.16 4.28
CA LEU A 341 -2.63 9.19 3.30
C LEU A 341 -3.11 7.90 3.98
N GLY A 342 -2.31 7.36 4.90
CA GLY A 342 -2.67 6.18 5.67
C GLY A 342 -3.96 6.36 6.47
N LYS A 343 -4.09 7.47 7.22
CA LYS A 343 -5.32 7.80 7.95
C LYS A 343 -6.55 7.95 7.05
N SER A 344 -6.38 8.48 5.83
CA SER A 344 -7.49 8.60 4.89
C SER A 344 -7.96 7.25 4.34
N LEU A 345 -7.07 6.25 4.29
CA LEU A 345 -7.45 4.88 3.93
C LEU A 345 -8.16 4.19 5.09
N ASP A 346 -7.68 4.38 6.33
CA ASP A 346 -8.29 3.77 7.52
C ASP A 346 -9.76 4.19 7.74
N ASN A 347 -10.16 5.35 7.20
CA ASN A 347 -11.51 5.91 7.30
C ASN A 347 -12.47 5.48 6.16
N GLN A 348 -12.03 4.66 5.21
CA GLN A 348 -12.89 4.08 4.16
C GLN A 348 -13.61 2.81 4.65
#